data_AF-A0A317HKV5-F1
#
_entry.id   AF-A0A317HKV5-F1
#
_cell.length_a   1.000
_cell.length_b   1.000
_cell.length_c   1.000
_cell.angle_alpha   90.00
_cell.angle_beta   90.00
_cell.angle_gamma   90.00
#
_symmetry.space_group_name_H-M   'P 1'
#
loop_
_entity.id
_entity.type
_entity.pdbx_description
1 polymer ?
#
loop_
_entity_poly.entity_id
_entity_poly.type
_entity_poly.pdbx_seq_one_letter_code
_entity_poly.pdbx_strand_id
1 'polypeptide(L)'
;MLRVAAALLIAGIAALEAIEAIPLQGPTPGLRSTVIVSDMHMGAGRAPSGNWLPSEDFRWPSEFAAFLRTVDRDGHAAVDLVLNGDTFELIEGTGADCEPPAVDAGCREGEALARVERALSAHAAEIDALGEFARSGSNRVVFVPGDHDAALLFPSISRRLVAALSTPTGRVEIARSGYWLSADGKVYAEHGHQIGSNPHKFEYWPVPSVKRAGVDYLLRPWGERAVQPLYNKLEERYPIVDNFALSGAGLKYGLAADGLSDAGEAAPQLLRYFLSLMSWQQFRMELDGGEIEPPTWDIAQVRAQGASFLVASLADDDRFKPLAARAMADGRLLRSIDELSDDEVVALCDYRAASRRARRRGEPFLQQFSPRGPVVTECPRTPDTRGSLFDYYWRSRDQIFGRHLD
;
A
#
# COMPACT_ATOMS: atom_id res chain seq x y z
N MET A 1 81.27 -17.08 -19.83
CA MET A 1 80.20 -18.05 -20.14
C MET A 1 78.92 -17.57 -19.47
N LEU A 2 77.85 -17.48 -20.27
CA LEU A 2 76.46 -17.14 -19.93
C LEU A 2 75.99 -17.58 -18.52
N ARG A 3 75.27 -16.70 -17.80
CA ARG A 3 73.80 -16.78 -17.67
C ARG A 3 73.24 -15.60 -16.86
N VAL A 4 72.19 -15.02 -17.42
CA VAL A 4 71.28 -14.00 -16.89
C VAL A 4 70.30 -14.66 -15.90
N ALA A 5 69.98 -14.00 -14.79
CA ALA A 5 68.72 -14.20 -14.08
C ALA A 5 68.28 -12.88 -13.42
N ALA A 6 67.03 -12.54 -13.71
CA ALA A 6 66.42 -11.23 -13.55
C ALA A 6 65.87 -10.98 -12.13
N ALA A 7 65.64 -9.70 -11.87
CA ALA A 7 65.05 -9.11 -10.67
C ALA A 7 63.60 -9.52 -10.38
N LEU A 8 63.22 -9.46 -9.10
CA LEU A 8 61.85 -9.19 -8.68
C LEU A 8 61.89 -8.42 -7.34
N LEU A 9 61.63 -7.11 -7.44
CA LEU A 9 61.30 -6.23 -6.33
C LEU A 9 59.83 -6.47 -5.95
N ILE A 10 59.57 -6.81 -4.69
CA ILE A 10 58.24 -6.73 -4.09
C ILE A 10 58.23 -5.45 -3.25
N ALA A 11 57.61 -4.40 -3.77
CA ALA A 11 57.23 -3.23 -2.98
C ALA A 11 55.70 -3.23 -2.88
N GLY A 12 55.19 -3.63 -1.71
CA GLY A 12 53.77 -3.58 -1.40
C GLY A 12 53.31 -2.13 -1.24
N ILE A 13 52.34 -1.73 -2.04
CA ILE A 13 51.59 -0.48 -1.86
C ILE A 13 50.34 -0.84 -1.07
N ALA A 14 50.33 -0.49 0.23
CA ALA A 14 49.10 -0.40 1.00
C ALA A 14 48.53 1.01 0.78
N ALA A 15 47.62 1.14 -0.19
CA ALA A 15 46.77 2.33 -0.29
C ALA A 15 45.54 2.07 0.59
N LEU A 16 45.59 2.59 1.82
CA LEU A 16 44.39 2.78 2.64
C LEU A 16 43.66 3.97 2.03
N GLU A 17 42.61 3.74 1.25
CA GLU A 17 41.69 4.80 0.86
C GLU A 17 40.94 5.25 2.12
N ALA A 18 41.30 6.44 2.61
CA ALA A 18 40.48 7.14 3.58
C ALA A 18 39.16 7.50 2.88
N ILE A 19 38.07 6.91 3.35
CA ILE A 19 36.71 7.36 3.02
C ILE A 19 36.60 8.77 3.61
N GLU A 20 36.86 9.79 2.80
CA GLU A 20 36.50 11.17 3.15
C GLU A 20 34.98 11.21 3.30
N ALA A 21 34.52 11.46 4.52
CA ALA A 21 33.12 11.75 4.77
C ALA A 21 32.72 12.95 3.90
N ILE A 22 31.82 12.72 2.95
CA ILE A 22 31.20 13.79 2.16
C ILE A 22 30.57 14.76 3.18
N PRO A 23 31.03 16.02 3.26
CA PRO A 23 30.39 16.96 4.16
C PRO A 23 28.95 17.14 3.69
N LEU A 24 27.98 16.91 4.59
CA LEU A 24 26.59 17.31 4.39
C LEU A 24 26.60 18.78 3.93
N GLN A 25 26.33 19.01 2.64
CA GLN A 25 26.21 20.36 2.11
C GLN A 25 25.13 21.05 2.93
N GLY A 26 25.49 22.14 3.61
CA GLY A 26 24.50 23.00 4.26
C GLY A 26 23.46 23.45 3.22
N PRO A 27 22.19 23.61 3.62
CA PRO A 27 21.11 23.89 2.69
C PRO A 27 21.42 25.12 1.83
N THR A 28 21.36 24.94 0.51
CA THR A 28 21.48 26.05 -0.45
C THR A 28 20.31 27.02 -0.21
N PRO A 29 20.56 28.31 0.04
CA PRO A 29 19.49 29.29 0.19
C PRO A 29 18.57 29.28 -1.04
N GLY A 30 17.29 28.95 -0.85
CA GLY A 30 16.28 28.84 -1.92
C GLY A 30 15.78 27.43 -2.22
N LEU A 31 16.39 26.37 -1.68
CA LEU A 31 15.84 25.01 -1.74
C LEU A 31 14.84 24.78 -0.61
N ARG A 32 13.60 24.44 -0.97
CA ARG A 32 12.57 23.99 -0.01
C ARG A 32 12.84 22.54 0.36
N SER A 33 12.69 22.19 1.63
CA SER A 33 12.73 20.78 2.04
C SER A 33 11.40 20.12 1.71
N THR A 34 11.42 18.85 1.32
CA THR A 34 10.19 18.05 1.14
C THR A 34 10.16 16.97 2.21
N VAL A 35 9.04 16.89 2.94
CA VAL A 35 8.76 15.84 3.91
C VAL A 35 7.48 15.16 3.50
N ILE A 36 7.52 13.83 3.37
CA ILE A 36 6.38 13.01 2.95
C ILE A 36 6.04 12.05 4.09
N VAL A 37 4.78 12.06 4.52
CA VAL A 37 4.22 11.13 5.50
C VAL A 37 2.88 10.60 4.96
N SER A 38 2.46 9.41 5.34
CA SER A 38 1.20 8.78 4.88
C SER A 38 0.54 8.00 6.02
N ASP A 39 -0.65 7.47 5.77
CA ASP A 39 -1.30 6.45 6.59
C ASP A 39 -1.48 6.90 8.05
N MET A 40 -1.97 8.12 8.21
CA MET A 40 -2.27 8.64 9.54
C MET A 40 -3.59 8.08 10.05
N HIS A 41 -4.57 7.87 9.17
CA HIS A 41 -5.89 7.34 9.50
C HIS A 41 -6.55 8.04 10.70
N MET A 42 -6.56 9.37 10.72
CA MET A 42 -7.28 10.14 11.74
C MET A 42 -8.79 9.87 11.64
N GLY A 43 -9.32 9.10 12.59
CA GLY A 43 -10.70 8.63 12.60
C GLY A 43 -11.62 9.39 13.56
N ALA A 44 -12.56 8.68 14.16
CA ALA A 44 -13.58 9.25 15.05
C ALA A 44 -13.10 9.55 16.49
N GLY A 45 -11.86 9.20 16.80
CA GLY A 45 -11.18 9.49 18.06
C GLY A 45 -11.63 8.60 19.20
N ARG A 46 -12.13 9.25 20.25
CA ARG A 46 -12.49 8.61 21.52
C ARG A 46 -13.99 8.45 21.65
N ALA A 47 -14.41 7.34 22.24
CA ALA A 47 -15.77 7.15 22.69
C ALA A 47 -16.13 8.17 23.79
N PRO A 48 -17.43 8.40 24.08
CA PRO A 48 -17.86 9.29 25.18
C PRO A 48 -17.28 8.92 26.56
N SER A 49 -16.85 7.66 26.74
CA SER A 49 -16.15 7.20 27.95
C SER A 49 -14.73 7.76 28.10
N GLY A 50 -14.17 8.38 27.05
CA GLY A 50 -12.79 8.87 26.98
C GLY A 50 -11.78 7.84 26.47
N ASN A 51 -12.17 6.58 26.29
CA ASN A 51 -11.31 5.56 25.70
C ASN A 51 -11.23 5.74 24.18
N TRP A 52 -10.08 5.40 23.58
CA TRP A 52 -9.96 5.31 22.12
C TRP A 52 -10.97 4.31 21.58
N LEU A 53 -11.57 4.64 20.44
CA LEU A 53 -12.32 3.67 19.66
C LEU A 53 -11.34 2.60 19.14
N PRO A 54 -11.76 1.33 19.02
CA PRO A 54 -10.93 0.28 18.42
C PRO A 54 -10.41 0.70 17.03
N SER A 55 -11.29 1.28 16.22
CA SER A 55 -11.09 1.81 14.86
C SER A 55 -10.38 3.17 14.79
N GLU A 56 -9.74 3.62 15.87
CA GLU A 56 -8.94 4.84 15.82
C GLU A 56 -7.46 4.46 15.83
N ASP A 57 -6.77 4.74 14.74
CA ASP A 57 -5.36 4.43 14.58
C ASP A 57 -4.45 5.56 15.04
N PHE A 58 -4.86 6.81 14.83
CA PHE A 58 -4.03 7.96 15.14
C PHE A 58 -4.18 8.37 16.60
N ARG A 59 -3.17 8.05 17.43
CA ARG A 59 -3.24 8.25 18.88
C ARG A 59 -2.15 9.15 19.46
N TRP A 60 -1.44 9.90 18.62
CA TRP A 60 -0.19 10.59 18.98
C TRP A 60 -0.19 12.12 18.72
N PRO A 61 -1.14 12.88 19.29
CA PRO A 61 -1.24 14.33 19.09
C PRO A 61 0.06 15.08 19.43
N SER A 62 0.67 14.72 20.56
CA SER A 62 1.81 15.46 21.12
C SER A 62 3.07 15.21 20.30
N GLU A 63 3.30 13.97 19.91
CA GLU A 63 4.41 13.54 19.06
C GLU A 63 4.27 14.12 17.66
N PHE A 64 3.06 14.14 17.09
CA PHE A 64 2.83 14.75 15.78
C PHE A 64 3.11 16.26 15.78
N ALA A 65 2.61 16.98 16.79
CA ALA A 65 2.92 18.40 16.92
C ALA A 65 4.43 18.65 17.14
N ALA A 66 5.12 17.79 17.89
CA ALA A 66 6.57 17.86 18.08
C ALA A 66 7.35 17.57 16.79
N PHE A 67 6.88 16.59 16.00
CA PHE A 67 7.39 16.28 14.68
C PHE A 67 7.26 17.49 13.75
N LEU A 68 6.08 18.11 13.64
CA LEU A 68 5.87 19.30 12.80
C LEU A 68 6.76 20.47 13.19
N ARG A 69 6.92 20.74 14.49
CA ARG A 69 7.85 21.79 14.98
C ARG A 69 9.31 21.48 14.63
N THR A 70 9.69 20.21 14.66
CA THR A 70 11.04 19.76 14.29
C THR A 70 11.27 19.94 12.78
N VAL A 71 10.31 19.49 11.96
CA VAL A 71 10.34 19.66 10.50
C VAL A 71 10.40 21.14 10.11
N ASP A 72 9.59 21.99 10.73
CA ASP A 72 9.60 23.44 10.49
C ASP A 72 10.97 24.06 10.79
N ARG A 73 11.53 23.75 11.96
CA ARG A 73 12.84 24.24 12.39
C ARG A 73 13.95 23.79 11.44
N ASP A 74 14.01 22.49 11.15
CA ASP A 74 15.09 21.89 10.38
C ASP A 74 15.01 22.30 8.89
N GLY A 75 13.79 22.51 8.39
CA GLY A 75 13.54 23.05 7.06
C GLY A 75 13.53 24.58 6.98
N HIS A 76 13.89 25.28 8.06
CA HIS A 76 13.96 26.75 8.14
C HIS A 76 12.68 27.47 7.68
N ALA A 77 11.52 26.92 8.05
CA ALA A 77 10.21 27.40 7.63
C ALA A 77 10.07 27.53 6.10
N ALA A 78 10.68 26.61 5.35
CA ALA A 78 10.55 26.47 3.91
C ALA A 78 10.36 25.01 3.51
N VAL A 79 9.26 24.41 3.98
CA VAL A 79 8.95 22.99 3.79
C VAL A 79 7.68 22.77 2.98
N ASP A 80 7.73 21.82 2.05
CA ASP A 80 6.54 21.17 1.48
C ASP A 80 6.29 19.89 2.28
N LEU A 81 5.28 19.93 3.17
CA LEU A 81 4.78 18.74 3.87
C LEU A 81 3.70 18.10 3.03
N VAL A 82 3.96 16.90 2.52
CA VAL A 82 3.03 16.11 1.72
C VAL A 82 2.46 15.01 2.61
N LEU A 83 1.15 15.06 2.86
CA LEU A 83 0.38 14.00 3.48
C LEU A 83 -0.12 13.08 2.35
N ASN A 84 0.60 11.99 2.10
CA ASN A 84 0.52 11.15 0.91
C ASN A 84 -0.52 10.03 1.04
N GLY A 85 -1.77 10.43 1.15
CA GLY A 85 -2.93 9.55 1.27
C GLY A 85 -3.22 9.09 2.68
N ASP A 86 -4.47 8.70 2.86
CA ASP A 86 -5.05 8.13 4.07
C ASP A 86 -4.68 8.94 5.32
N THR A 87 -4.86 10.26 5.20
CA THR A 87 -4.73 11.17 6.34
C THR A 87 -5.90 11.00 7.29
N PHE A 88 -7.09 10.73 6.75
CA PHE A 88 -8.32 10.51 7.50
C PHE A 88 -8.88 9.11 7.27
N GLU A 89 -9.47 8.51 8.30
CA GLU A 89 -10.25 7.29 8.17
C GLU A 89 -11.72 7.65 7.86
N LEU A 90 -12.12 7.56 6.59
CA LEU A 90 -13.48 7.91 6.14
C LEU A 90 -14.26 6.72 5.56
N ILE A 91 -13.67 5.53 5.48
CA ILE A 91 -14.31 4.31 5.01
C ILE A 91 -15.03 3.63 6.17
N GLU A 92 -14.34 3.46 7.29
CA GLU A 92 -14.88 2.81 8.48
C GLU A 92 -15.92 3.68 9.18
N GLY A 93 -17.06 3.07 9.50
CA GLY A 93 -18.23 3.77 10.00
C GLY A 93 -18.56 3.37 11.43
N THR A 94 -18.84 4.36 12.26
CA THR A 94 -19.46 4.12 13.58
C THR A 94 -20.99 4.18 13.41
N GLY A 95 -21.64 3.03 13.21
CA GLY A 95 -23.10 2.91 13.13
C GLY A 95 -23.70 3.20 11.74
N ALA A 96 -24.88 3.84 11.70
CA ALA A 96 -25.65 4.11 10.48
C ALA A 96 -25.35 5.51 9.91
N ASP A 97 -24.07 5.85 9.77
CA ASP A 97 -23.62 7.18 9.32
C ASP A 97 -23.42 7.29 7.80
N CYS A 98 -23.56 6.16 7.10
CA CYS A 98 -23.50 6.03 5.66
C CYS A 98 -24.16 4.71 5.25
N GLU A 99 -25.31 4.78 4.60
CA GLU A 99 -26.01 3.59 4.08
C GLU A 99 -25.80 3.48 2.57
N PRO A 100 -24.97 2.53 2.09
CA PRO A 100 -24.69 2.40 0.67
C PRO A 100 -25.97 2.04 -0.10
N PRO A 101 -26.42 2.83 -1.09
CA PRO A 101 -27.65 2.55 -1.84
C PRO A 101 -27.50 1.38 -2.83
N ALA A 102 -26.26 0.98 -3.11
CA ALA A 102 -25.91 -0.10 -4.02
C ALA A 102 -24.56 -0.69 -3.62
N VAL A 103 -24.22 -1.86 -4.17
CA VAL A 103 -22.98 -2.56 -3.82
C VAL A 103 -21.74 -1.70 -4.09
N ASP A 104 -21.69 -0.97 -5.21
CA ASP A 104 -20.56 -0.13 -5.64
C ASP A 104 -20.66 1.34 -5.25
N ALA A 105 -21.72 1.74 -4.56
CA ALA A 105 -21.96 3.13 -4.16
C ALA A 105 -21.94 3.23 -2.63
N GLY A 106 -21.00 4.00 -2.10
CA GLY A 106 -20.84 4.31 -0.69
C GLY A 106 -21.58 5.59 -0.30
N CYS A 107 -20.92 6.45 0.46
CA CYS A 107 -21.52 7.63 1.05
C CYS A 107 -21.77 8.73 0.02
N ARG A 108 -22.85 9.48 0.20
CA ARG A 108 -23.05 10.77 -0.50
C ARG A 108 -22.04 11.78 0.04
N GLU A 109 -21.79 12.83 -0.75
CA GLU A 109 -20.89 13.92 -0.34
C GLU A 109 -21.24 14.50 1.04
N GLY A 110 -22.53 14.68 1.35
CA GLY A 110 -22.97 15.18 2.66
C GLY A 110 -22.70 14.23 3.84
N GLU A 111 -22.78 12.92 3.61
CA GLU A 111 -22.48 11.90 4.63
C GLU A 111 -20.97 11.79 4.85
N ALA A 112 -20.19 11.77 3.76
CA ALA A 112 -18.73 11.81 3.83
C ALA A 112 -18.22 13.11 4.49
N LEU A 113 -18.87 14.26 4.23
CA LEU A 113 -18.59 15.51 4.93
C LEU A 113 -18.81 15.37 6.44
N ALA A 114 -19.89 14.73 6.87
CA ALA A 114 -20.14 14.48 8.28
C ALA A 114 -19.07 13.58 8.92
N ARG A 115 -18.49 12.62 8.19
CA ARG A 115 -17.33 11.83 8.66
C ARG A 115 -16.11 12.71 8.87
N VAL A 116 -15.79 13.56 7.89
CA VAL A 116 -14.66 14.50 7.99
C VAL A 116 -14.84 15.49 9.14
N GLU A 117 -16.05 16.02 9.36
CA GLU A 117 -16.31 16.90 10.51
C GLU A 117 -16.01 16.24 11.85
N ARG A 118 -16.36 14.94 11.99
CA ARG A 118 -16.04 14.19 13.20
C ARG A 118 -14.54 13.99 13.36
N ALA A 119 -13.84 13.62 12.30
CA ALA A 119 -12.39 13.45 12.35
C ALA A 119 -11.68 14.78 12.70
N LEU A 120 -12.07 15.88 12.05
CA LEU A 120 -11.55 17.22 12.35
C LEU A 120 -11.82 17.63 13.81
N SER A 121 -12.98 17.27 14.37
CA SER A 121 -13.30 17.57 15.77
C SER A 121 -12.53 16.67 16.74
N ALA A 122 -12.33 15.39 16.40
CA ALA A 122 -11.62 14.43 17.24
C ALA A 122 -10.11 14.72 17.30
N HIS A 123 -9.56 15.21 16.18
CA HIS A 123 -8.13 15.49 15.97
C HIS A 123 -7.85 16.99 15.87
N ALA A 124 -8.61 17.81 16.61
CA ALA A 124 -8.50 19.28 16.52
C ALA A 124 -7.08 19.78 16.85
N ALA A 125 -6.37 19.13 17.78
CA ALA A 125 -5.01 19.50 18.15
C ALA A 125 -4.01 19.28 17.01
N GLU A 126 -4.16 18.20 16.26
CA GLU A 126 -3.38 17.86 15.07
C GLU A 126 -3.66 18.84 13.93
N ILE A 127 -4.94 19.17 13.71
CA ILE A 127 -5.35 20.15 12.69
C ILE A 127 -4.82 21.55 13.02
N ASP A 128 -4.87 21.96 14.29
CA ASP A 128 -4.30 23.22 14.75
C ASP A 128 -2.78 23.24 14.53
N ALA A 129 -2.08 22.14 14.85
CA ALA A 129 -0.64 22.02 14.64
C ALA A 129 -0.26 22.08 13.14
N LEU A 130 -1.04 21.46 12.25
CA LEU A 130 -0.89 21.60 10.80
C LEU A 130 -1.10 23.04 10.33
N GLY A 131 -2.12 23.72 10.88
CA GLY A 131 -2.39 25.13 10.61
C GLY A 131 -1.24 26.05 11.06
N GLU A 132 -0.70 25.81 12.26
CA GLU A 132 0.50 26.50 12.77
C GLU A 132 1.70 26.29 11.86
N PHE A 133 1.98 25.04 11.49
CA PHE A 133 3.04 24.68 10.57
C PHE A 133 2.92 25.41 9.23
N ALA A 134 1.74 25.39 8.61
CA ALA A 134 1.47 26.03 7.32
C ALA A 134 1.58 27.56 7.35
N ARG A 135 1.34 28.18 8.52
CA ARG A 135 1.51 29.63 8.74
C ARG A 135 2.98 30.04 8.93
N SER A 136 3.86 29.11 9.30
CA SER A 136 5.28 29.40 9.53
C SER A 136 6.01 29.68 8.21
N GLY A 137 6.77 30.79 8.17
CA GLY A 137 7.60 31.22 7.04
C GLY A 137 6.91 31.05 5.69
N SER A 138 7.41 30.15 4.87
CA SER A 138 6.92 29.77 3.54
C SER A 138 6.41 28.32 3.46
N ASN A 139 6.20 27.64 4.59
CA ASN A 139 5.72 26.25 4.62
C ASN A 139 4.40 26.06 3.85
N ARG A 140 4.22 24.84 3.35
CA ARG A 140 3.00 24.37 2.68
C ARG A 140 2.62 23.00 3.20
N VAL A 141 1.32 22.74 3.24
CA VAL A 141 0.75 21.43 3.50
C VAL A 141 -0.02 20.98 2.27
N VAL A 142 0.31 19.82 1.73
CA VAL A 142 -0.36 19.23 0.57
C VAL A 142 -0.99 17.92 1.02
N PHE A 143 -2.30 17.79 0.87
CA PHE A 143 -3.01 16.53 1.04
C PHE A 143 -3.12 15.85 -0.33
N VAL A 144 -2.48 14.71 -0.49
CA VAL A 144 -2.74 13.79 -1.60
C VAL A 144 -3.80 12.81 -1.10
N PRO A 145 -4.99 12.72 -1.71
CA PRO A 145 -5.99 11.75 -1.27
C PRO A 145 -5.56 10.31 -1.56
N GLY A 146 -5.81 9.41 -0.62
CA GLY A 146 -5.68 7.96 -0.75
C GLY A 146 -7.04 7.29 -0.96
N ASP A 147 -7.11 5.97 -0.74
CA ASP A 147 -8.37 5.24 -0.88
C ASP A 147 -9.29 5.41 0.33
N HIS A 148 -8.75 5.53 1.55
CA HIS A 148 -9.56 5.73 2.75
C HIS A 148 -10.12 7.15 2.88
N ASP A 149 -9.48 8.14 2.26
CA ASP A 149 -9.92 9.54 2.26
C ASP A 149 -10.18 10.11 0.86
N ALA A 150 -10.51 9.26 -0.12
CA ALA A 150 -10.87 9.65 -1.48
C ALA A 150 -11.96 10.76 -1.54
N ALA A 151 -12.83 10.82 -0.53
CA ALA A 151 -13.84 11.86 -0.37
C ALA A 151 -13.26 13.29 -0.28
N LEU A 152 -11.98 13.48 0.06
CA LEU A 152 -11.31 14.78 0.03
C LEU A 152 -11.36 15.46 -1.35
N LEU A 153 -11.52 14.69 -2.43
CA LEU A 153 -11.66 15.22 -3.78
C LEU A 153 -13.01 15.91 -4.02
N PHE A 154 -14.02 15.65 -3.16
CA PHE A 154 -15.28 16.37 -3.22
C PHE A 154 -15.10 17.87 -2.89
N PRO A 155 -15.69 18.79 -3.67
CA PRO A 155 -15.49 20.22 -3.47
C PRO A 155 -15.91 20.74 -2.09
N SER A 156 -17.00 20.25 -1.49
CA SER A 156 -17.40 20.71 -0.16
C SER A 156 -16.41 20.28 0.94
N ILE A 157 -15.92 19.04 0.85
CA ILE A 157 -15.01 18.45 1.82
C ILE A 157 -13.64 19.12 1.75
N SER A 158 -13.05 19.24 0.55
CA SER A 158 -11.80 19.98 0.36
C SER A 158 -11.85 21.40 0.93
N ARG A 159 -12.94 22.15 0.68
CA ARG A 159 -13.11 23.50 1.24
C ARG A 159 -13.19 23.49 2.76
N ARG A 160 -13.91 22.51 3.33
CA ARG A 160 -14.06 22.40 4.79
C ARG A 160 -12.75 22.07 5.49
N LEU A 161 -11.97 21.16 4.93
CA LEU A 161 -10.64 20.80 5.44
C LEU A 161 -9.70 22.01 5.38
N VAL A 162 -9.57 22.66 4.23
CA VAL A 162 -8.72 23.86 4.07
C VAL A 162 -9.13 24.97 5.06
N ALA A 163 -10.44 25.16 5.26
CA ALA A 163 -10.93 26.13 6.24
C ALA A 163 -10.57 25.75 7.69
N ALA A 164 -10.52 24.45 8.02
CA ALA A 164 -10.18 23.97 9.36
C ALA A 164 -8.78 24.40 9.79
N LEU A 165 -7.81 24.37 8.87
CA LEU A 165 -6.41 24.71 9.16
C LEU A 165 -6.21 26.22 9.42
N SER A 166 -7.19 27.08 9.11
CA SER A 166 -7.13 28.52 9.39
C SER A 166 -5.88 29.24 8.86
N THR A 167 -5.48 28.91 7.62
CA THR A 167 -4.26 29.42 6.98
C THR A 167 -4.55 30.50 5.92
N PRO A 168 -3.57 31.37 5.59
CA PRO A 168 -3.63 32.20 4.40
C PRO A 168 -3.81 31.39 3.11
N THR A 169 -4.43 31.98 2.09
CA THR A 169 -4.59 31.37 0.77
C THR A 169 -3.25 30.90 0.19
N GLY A 170 -3.22 29.70 -0.38
CA GLY A 170 -2.05 29.13 -1.05
C GLY A 170 -1.05 28.42 -0.13
N ARG A 171 -1.39 28.23 1.16
CA ARG A 171 -0.59 27.44 2.11
C ARG A 171 -1.01 25.98 2.22
N VAL A 172 -2.26 25.70 1.91
CA VAL A 172 -2.82 24.35 1.95
C VAL A 172 -3.39 24.01 0.59
N GLU A 173 -3.05 22.83 0.11
CA GLU A 173 -3.50 22.29 -1.17
C GLU A 173 -4.09 20.89 -0.99
N ILE A 174 -5.17 20.60 -1.72
CA ILE A 174 -5.63 19.23 -1.95
C ILE A 174 -5.21 18.87 -3.38
N ALA A 175 -4.35 17.87 -3.54
CA ALA A 175 -3.83 17.44 -4.83
C ALA A 175 -4.93 16.72 -5.62
N ARG A 176 -5.74 17.49 -6.36
CA ARG A 176 -6.91 16.99 -7.12
C ARG A 176 -6.56 16.02 -8.24
N SER A 177 -5.31 16.02 -8.67
CA SER A 177 -4.73 15.03 -9.58
C SER A 177 -4.64 13.64 -8.96
N GLY A 178 -4.76 13.52 -7.63
CA GLY A 178 -4.57 12.27 -6.91
C GLY A 178 -3.10 11.87 -6.74
N TYR A 179 -2.17 12.78 -7.06
CA TYR A 179 -0.73 12.67 -6.86
C TYR A 179 -0.13 14.07 -6.67
N TRP A 180 1.04 14.15 -6.06
CA TRP A 180 1.88 15.34 -5.96
C TRP A 180 3.18 15.16 -6.74
N LEU A 181 3.65 16.24 -7.37
CA LEU A 181 4.92 16.30 -8.08
C LEU A 181 5.75 17.45 -7.51
N SER A 182 7.01 17.20 -7.17
CA SER A 182 7.92 18.25 -6.74
C SER A 182 8.08 19.32 -7.81
N ALA A 183 8.39 20.55 -7.40
CA ALA A 183 8.52 21.68 -8.34
C ALA A 183 9.61 21.46 -9.42
N ASP A 184 10.62 20.64 -9.12
CA ASP A 184 11.67 20.26 -10.07
C ASP A 184 11.36 18.98 -10.88
N GLY A 185 10.18 18.37 -10.66
CA GLY A 185 9.71 17.19 -11.37
C GLY A 185 10.42 15.88 -11.00
N LYS A 186 11.24 15.86 -9.94
CA LYS A 186 12.07 14.69 -9.59
C LYS A 186 11.43 13.75 -8.58
N VAL A 187 10.44 14.21 -7.82
CA VAL A 187 9.74 13.41 -6.82
C VAL A 187 8.27 13.36 -7.20
N TYR A 188 7.81 12.17 -7.58
CA TYR A 188 6.40 11.84 -7.78
C TYR A 188 5.89 11.08 -6.55
N ALA A 189 4.79 11.54 -5.96
CA ALA A 189 4.17 10.92 -4.81
C ALA A 189 2.68 10.70 -5.07
N GLU A 190 2.26 9.45 -5.02
CA GLU A 190 0.86 9.04 -4.96
C GLU A 190 0.70 8.04 -3.81
N HIS A 191 -0.53 7.81 -3.37
CA HIS A 191 -0.78 6.90 -2.25
C HIS A 191 -0.38 5.43 -2.56
N GLY A 192 -0.67 4.94 -3.76
CA GLY A 192 -0.28 3.61 -4.25
C GLY A 192 -1.44 2.68 -4.60
N HIS A 193 -2.67 3.01 -4.19
CA HIS A 193 -3.87 2.25 -4.60
C HIS A 193 -4.14 2.32 -6.10
N GLN A 194 -3.55 3.30 -6.80
CA GLN A 194 -3.72 3.53 -8.24
C GLN A 194 -3.00 2.48 -9.10
N ILE A 195 -1.99 1.81 -8.54
CA ILE A 195 -1.05 0.98 -9.29
C ILE A 195 -1.63 -0.40 -9.56
N GLY A 196 -1.62 -0.79 -10.84
CA GLY A 196 -1.88 -2.17 -11.24
C GLY A 196 -3.26 -2.71 -10.89
N SER A 197 -3.26 -3.92 -10.33
CA SER A 197 -4.44 -4.70 -9.96
C SER A 197 -4.74 -4.59 -8.46
N ASN A 198 -4.33 -3.50 -7.81
CA ASN A 198 -4.65 -3.27 -6.40
C ASN A 198 -6.18 -3.36 -6.20
N PRO A 199 -6.67 -4.18 -5.25
CA PRO A 199 -8.09 -4.38 -5.04
C PRO A 199 -8.85 -3.11 -4.61
N HIS A 200 -8.12 -2.13 -4.05
CA HIS A 200 -8.65 -0.85 -3.59
C HIS A 200 -8.55 0.27 -4.65
N LYS A 201 -8.09 -0.07 -5.86
CA LYS A 201 -8.04 0.87 -6.98
C LYS A 201 -9.44 1.39 -7.34
N PHE A 202 -9.57 2.71 -7.44
CA PHE A 202 -10.73 3.35 -8.02
C PHE A 202 -10.68 3.26 -9.54
N GLU A 203 -11.77 2.82 -10.17
CA GLU A 203 -11.84 2.62 -11.62
C GLU A 203 -11.59 3.93 -12.41
N TYR A 204 -12.04 5.05 -11.87
CA TYR A 204 -12.01 6.37 -12.54
C TYR A 204 -11.14 7.41 -11.83
N TRP A 205 -10.16 6.98 -11.03
CA TRP A 205 -9.28 7.89 -10.29
C TRP A 205 -8.68 8.99 -11.19
N PRO A 206 -8.66 10.28 -10.77
CA PRO A 206 -9.02 10.84 -9.46
C PRO A 206 -10.48 11.32 -9.39
N VAL A 207 -11.41 10.67 -10.11
CA VAL A 207 -12.85 10.86 -9.91
C VAL A 207 -13.34 9.73 -9.00
N PRO A 208 -13.46 9.95 -7.68
CA PRO A 208 -13.74 8.87 -6.74
C PRO A 208 -15.24 8.58 -6.64
N SER A 209 -16.05 9.02 -7.60
CA SER A 209 -17.51 8.98 -7.50
C SER A 209 -18.17 8.22 -8.63
N VAL A 210 -19.33 7.67 -8.31
CA VAL A 210 -20.25 7.04 -9.25
C VAL A 210 -21.62 7.70 -9.16
N LYS A 211 -22.23 7.99 -10.31
CA LYS A 211 -23.57 8.59 -10.37
C LYS A 211 -24.65 7.51 -10.37
N ARG A 212 -25.64 7.64 -9.47
CA ARG A 212 -26.81 6.76 -9.35
C ARG A 212 -28.06 7.62 -9.22
N ALA A 213 -29.01 7.46 -10.15
CA ALA A 213 -30.24 8.26 -10.21
C ALA A 213 -30.00 9.78 -10.10
N GLY A 214 -28.93 10.28 -10.71
CA GLY A 214 -28.55 11.70 -10.71
C GLY A 214 -27.73 12.16 -9.49
N VAL A 215 -27.60 11.35 -8.44
CA VAL A 215 -26.84 11.64 -7.23
C VAL A 215 -25.44 11.04 -7.32
N ASP A 216 -24.43 11.80 -6.91
CA ASP A 216 -23.04 11.33 -6.83
C ASP A 216 -22.78 10.67 -5.46
N TYR A 217 -22.23 9.47 -5.51
CA TYR A 217 -21.82 8.68 -4.35
C TYR A 217 -20.33 8.39 -4.45
N LEU A 218 -19.65 8.25 -3.32
CA LEU A 218 -18.30 7.71 -3.30
C LEU A 218 -18.33 6.30 -3.91
N LEU A 219 -17.48 6.04 -4.89
CA LEU A 219 -17.31 4.70 -5.46
C LEU A 219 -16.70 3.80 -4.39
N ARG A 220 -17.16 2.55 -4.32
CA ARG A 220 -16.57 1.52 -3.45
C ARG A 220 -15.74 0.55 -4.30
N PRO A 221 -14.40 0.59 -4.24
CA PRO A 221 -13.55 -0.40 -4.87
C PRO A 221 -13.95 -1.82 -4.50
N TRP A 222 -13.72 -2.79 -5.38
CA TRP A 222 -14.19 -4.14 -5.14
C TRP A 222 -13.53 -4.79 -3.91
N GLY A 223 -12.28 -4.42 -3.61
CA GLY A 223 -11.54 -4.85 -2.43
C GLY A 223 -12.24 -4.44 -1.15
N GLU A 224 -12.52 -3.15 -0.99
CA GLU A 224 -13.28 -2.59 0.14
C GLU A 224 -14.58 -3.38 0.36
N ARG A 225 -15.37 -3.60 -0.70
CA ARG A 225 -16.64 -4.34 -0.60
C ARG A 225 -16.47 -5.77 -0.11
N ALA A 226 -15.35 -6.41 -0.44
CA ALA A 226 -15.07 -7.79 -0.07
C ALA A 226 -14.66 -7.93 1.40
N VAL A 227 -14.01 -6.91 1.99
CA VAL A 227 -13.38 -7.05 3.32
C VAL A 227 -13.92 -6.15 4.41
N GLN A 228 -14.48 -4.97 4.07
CA GLN A 228 -14.96 -4.02 5.06
C GLN A 228 -15.99 -4.62 6.05
N PRO A 229 -16.98 -5.44 5.63
CA PRO A 229 -17.90 -6.06 6.59
C PRO A 229 -17.20 -6.99 7.59
N LEU A 230 -16.06 -7.56 7.21
CA LEU A 230 -15.27 -8.42 8.10
C LEU A 230 -14.41 -7.59 9.05
N TYR A 231 -13.77 -6.52 8.57
CA TYR A 231 -13.00 -5.61 9.42
C TYR A 231 -13.89 -4.99 10.50
N ASN A 232 -15.02 -4.39 10.12
CA ASN A 232 -15.98 -3.82 11.06
C ASN A 232 -16.41 -4.81 12.16
N LYS A 233 -16.48 -6.12 11.85
CA LYS A 233 -16.85 -7.17 12.81
C LYS A 233 -15.67 -7.66 13.66
N LEU A 234 -14.48 -7.71 13.08
CA LEU A 234 -13.30 -8.27 13.73
C LEU A 234 -12.64 -7.26 14.65
N GLU A 235 -12.61 -6.00 14.26
CA GLU A 235 -11.85 -4.98 14.97
C GLU A 235 -12.37 -4.69 16.39
N GLU A 236 -13.69 -4.78 16.60
CA GLU A 236 -14.27 -4.70 17.95
C GLU A 236 -13.67 -5.72 18.92
N ARG A 237 -13.23 -6.88 18.41
CA ARG A 237 -12.68 -7.99 19.21
C ARG A 237 -11.16 -8.07 19.14
N TYR A 238 -10.59 -7.69 18.01
CA TYR A 238 -9.17 -7.67 17.73
C TYR A 238 -8.77 -6.25 17.28
N PRO A 239 -8.63 -5.30 18.23
CA PRO A 239 -8.09 -3.99 17.90
C PRO A 239 -6.72 -4.19 17.26
N ILE A 240 -6.42 -3.47 16.15
CA ILE A 240 -5.23 -3.61 15.28
C ILE A 240 -5.30 -4.68 14.17
N VAL A 241 -6.49 -5.26 13.88
CA VAL A 241 -6.64 -6.31 12.85
C VAL A 241 -6.27 -5.88 11.42
N ASP A 242 -6.28 -4.59 11.17
CA ASP A 242 -5.94 -3.90 9.92
C ASP A 242 -4.51 -3.29 9.93
N ASN A 243 -3.97 -3.00 11.11
CA ASN A 243 -2.65 -2.40 11.35
C ASN A 243 -1.44 -3.35 11.18
N PHE A 244 -1.58 -4.37 10.34
CA PHE A 244 -0.47 -5.26 10.00
C PHE A 244 0.32 -4.68 8.84
N ALA A 245 1.66 -4.67 8.94
CA ALA A 245 2.54 -4.20 7.86
C ALA A 245 2.30 -4.95 6.53
N LEU A 246 1.78 -6.18 6.61
CA LEU A 246 1.26 -6.89 5.45
C LEU A 246 -0.27 -6.74 5.40
N SER A 247 -0.75 -5.99 4.40
CA SER A 247 -2.18 -5.82 4.15
C SER A 247 -2.91 -7.17 4.05
N GLY A 248 -4.08 -7.24 4.70
CA GLY A 248 -4.90 -8.45 4.78
C GLY A 248 -4.39 -9.53 5.74
N ALA A 249 -3.19 -9.42 6.32
CA ALA A 249 -2.68 -10.45 7.23
C ALA A 249 -3.52 -10.56 8.51
N GLY A 250 -3.84 -9.43 9.15
CA GLY A 250 -4.63 -9.45 10.37
C GLY A 250 -6.04 -9.99 10.15
N LEU A 251 -6.68 -9.74 8.99
CA LEU A 251 -7.94 -10.40 8.60
C LEU A 251 -7.81 -11.93 8.63
N LYS A 252 -6.73 -12.50 8.06
CA LYS A 252 -6.49 -13.95 8.11
C LYS A 252 -6.32 -14.47 9.53
N TYR A 253 -5.64 -13.72 10.40
CA TYR A 253 -5.50 -14.05 11.82
C TYR A 253 -6.82 -13.96 12.59
N GLY A 254 -7.61 -12.92 12.36
CA GLY A 254 -8.92 -12.74 12.98
C GLY A 254 -9.89 -13.86 12.61
N LEU A 255 -9.95 -14.23 11.33
CA LEU A 255 -10.75 -15.38 10.86
C LEU A 255 -10.31 -16.69 11.52
N ALA A 256 -9.00 -16.92 11.65
CA ALA A 256 -8.47 -18.11 12.30
C ALA A 256 -8.71 -18.13 13.82
N ALA A 257 -8.59 -16.99 14.49
CA ALA A 257 -8.83 -16.84 15.93
C ALA A 257 -10.30 -17.08 16.30
N ASP A 258 -11.22 -16.72 15.41
CA ASP A 258 -12.65 -17.01 15.53
C ASP A 258 -13.00 -18.50 15.34
N GLY A 259 -12.02 -19.34 15.00
CA GLY A 259 -12.23 -20.76 14.77
C GLY A 259 -13.13 -21.03 13.55
N LEU A 260 -13.21 -20.10 12.60
CA LEU A 260 -13.94 -20.32 11.36
C LEU A 260 -13.34 -21.53 10.64
N SER A 261 -14.19 -22.51 10.36
CA SER A 261 -13.86 -23.67 9.54
C SER A 261 -14.27 -23.50 8.08
N ASP A 262 -15.06 -22.47 7.80
CA ASP A 262 -15.59 -22.18 6.46
C ASP A 262 -15.85 -20.67 6.28
N ALA A 263 -15.39 -20.11 5.15
CA ALA A 263 -15.64 -18.72 4.75
C ALA A 263 -16.94 -18.56 3.92
N GLY A 264 -17.70 -19.64 3.72
CA GLY A 264 -19.00 -19.61 3.03
C GLY A 264 -18.92 -19.03 1.62
N GLU A 265 -19.96 -18.32 1.20
CA GLU A 265 -20.03 -17.67 -0.12
C GLU A 265 -18.99 -16.54 -0.30
N ALA A 266 -18.37 -16.06 0.78
CA ALA A 266 -17.32 -15.04 0.69
C ALA A 266 -15.95 -15.62 0.25
N ALA A 267 -15.77 -16.94 0.33
CA ALA A 267 -14.48 -17.60 0.08
C ALA A 267 -13.84 -17.25 -1.28
N PRO A 268 -14.57 -17.23 -2.42
CA PRO A 268 -13.97 -16.87 -3.71
C PRO A 268 -13.42 -15.45 -3.75
N GLN A 269 -14.19 -14.47 -3.24
CA GLN A 269 -13.80 -13.07 -3.24
C GLN A 269 -12.65 -12.80 -2.27
N LEU A 270 -12.66 -13.43 -1.09
CA LEU A 270 -11.55 -13.33 -0.14
C LEU A 270 -10.27 -13.96 -0.67
N LEU A 271 -10.37 -15.13 -1.33
CA LEU A 271 -9.22 -15.75 -1.97
C LEU A 271 -8.63 -14.82 -3.04
N ARG A 272 -9.48 -14.27 -3.92
CA ARG A 272 -9.05 -13.29 -4.92
C ARG A 272 -8.37 -12.10 -4.27
N TYR A 273 -8.98 -11.50 -3.25
CA TYR A 273 -8.44 -10.37 -2.51
C TYR A 273 -7.02 -10.64 -1.98
N PHE A 274 -6.82 -11.76 -1.27
CA PHE A 274 -5.50 -12.10 -0.72
C PHE A 274 -4.46 -12.40 -1.80
N LEU A 275 -4.87 -13.06 -2.89
CA LEU A 275 -4.01 -13.35 -4.04
C LEU A 275 -3.59 -12.07 -4.78
N SER A 276 -4.50 -11.10 -4.92
CA SER A 276 -4.19 -9.78 -5.47
C SER A 276 -3.17 -9.06 -4.60
N LEU A 277 -3.42 -8.91 -3.29
CA LEU A 277 -2.49 -8.21 -2.38
C LEU A 277 -1.09 -8.84 -2.33
N MET A 278 -1.01 -10.17 -2.27
CA MET A 278 0.31 -10.82 -2.14
C MET A 278 1.17 -10.70 -3.38
N SER A 279 0.55 -10.61 -4.56
CA SER A 279 1.26 -10.43 -5.83
C SER A 279 1.96 -9.06 -5.92
N TRP A 280 1.56 -8.11 -5.07
CA TRP A 280 2.13 -6.77 -4.95
C TRP A 280 3.12 -6.61 -3.80
N GLN A 281 3.40 -7.68 -3.04
CA GLN A 281 4.35 -7.60 -1.95
C GLN A 281 5.75 -7.26 -2.43
N GLN A 282 6.41 -6.39 -1.69
CA GLN A 282 7.79 -6.00 -1.97
C GLN A 282 8.74 -7.13 -1.56
N PHE A 283 9.70 -7.43 -2.44
CA PHE A 283 10.82 -8.31 -2.16
C PHE A 283 12.10 -7.48 -2.17
N ARG A 284 13.01 -7.75 -1.23
CA ARG A 284 14.36 -7.17 -1.30
C ARG A 284 15.07 -7.78 -2.50
N MET A 285 15.63 -6.94 -3.37
CA MET A 285 16.36 -7.37 -4.55
C MET A 285 17.75 -6.74 -4.59
N GLU A 286 18.70 -7.51 -5.13
CA GLU A 286 19.92 -6.95 -5.69
C GLU A 286 19.57 -6.38 -7.07
N LEU A 287 20.09 -5.20 -7.39
CA LEU A 287 19.92 -4.60 -8.71
C LEU A 287 20.67 -5.49 -9.71
N ASP A 288 19.94 -6.05 -10.67
CA ASP A 288 20.53 -6.76 -11.80
C ASP A 288 20.85 -5.77 -12.94
N GLY A 289 21.99 -5.99 -13.62
CA GLY A 289 22.44 -5.14 -14.73
C GLY A 289 21.67 -5.33 -16.03
N GLY A 290 20.55 -6.05 -16.00
CA GLY A 290 19.78 -6.47 -17.18
C GLY A 290 20.31 -7.76 -17.82
N GLU A 291 21.09 -8.55 -17.09
CA GLU A 291 21.65 -9.82 -17.57
C GLU A 291 20.67 -10.99 -17.36
N ILE A 292 19.69 -10.85 -16.47
CA ILE A 292 18.67 -11.87 -16.18
C ILE A 292 17.35 -11.47 -16.84
N GLU A 293 16.81 -12.38 -17.64
CA GLU A 293 15.55 -12.23 -18.34
C GLU A 293 14.38 -12.79 -17.52
N PRO A 294 13.14 -12.31 -17.77
CA PRO A 294 11.98 -12.91 -17.16
C PRO A 294 11.55 -14.20 -17.87
N PRO A 295 11.05 -15.21 -17.12
CA PRO A 295 10.49 -16.39 -17.74
C PRO A 295 9.18 -16.06 -18.46
N THR A 296 8.79 -16.95 -19.37
CA THR A 296 7.44 -16.97 -19.93
C THR A 296 6.68 -18.14 -19.33
N TRP A 297 5.57 -17.84 -18.65
CA TRP A 297 4.71 -18.84 -18.03
C TRP A 297 3.78 -19.50 -19.05
N ASP A 298 3.58 -20.81 -18.94
CA ASP A 298 2.57 -21.54 -19.72
C ASP A 298 1.19 -21.32 -19.07
N ILE A 299 0.53 -20.22 -19.46
CA ILE A 299 -0.77 -19.80 -18.89
C ILE A 299 -1.86 -20.84 -19.17
N ALA A 300 -1.81 -21.54 -20.30
CA ALA A 300 -2.78 -22.59 -20.61
C ALA A 300 -2.65 -23.76 -19.62
N GLN A 301 -1.43 -24.19 -19.31
CA GLN A 301 -1.18 -25.22 -18.31
C GLN A 301 -1.50 -24.76 -16.88
N VAL A 302 -1.32 -23.47 -16.57
CA VAL A 302 -1.76 -22.89 -15.29
C VAL A 302 -3.28 -22.94 -15.18
N ARG A 303 -4.00 -22.45 -16.19
CA ARG A 303 -5.48 -22.45 -16.21
C ARG A 303 -6.07 -23.86 -16.13
N ALA A 304 -5.43 -24.85 -16.75
CA ALA A 304 -5.84 -26.25 -16.68
C ALA A 304 -5.81 -26.85 -15.25
N GLN A 305 -5.07 -26.24 -14.31
CA GLN A 305 -5.04 -26.68 -12.91
C GLN A 305 -6.29 -26.23 -12.13
N GLY A 306 -7.08 -25.28 -12.65
CA GLY A 306 -8.31 -24.82 -12.02
C GLY A 306 -8.10 -24.19 -10.64
N ALA A 307 -9.08 -24.36 -9.76
CA ALA A 307 -9.05 -23.84 -8.38
C ALA A 307 -7.85 -24.35 -7.55
N SER A 308 -7.30 -25.53 -7.88
CA SER A 308 -6.16 -26.09 -7.16
C SER A 308 -4.92 -25.21 -7.25
N PHE A 309 -4.72 -24.51 -8.37
CA PHE A 309 -3.65 -23.54 -8.53
C PHE A 309 -3.79 -22.38 -7.53
N LEU A 310 -4.99 -21.81 -7.42
CA LEU A 310 -5.27 -20.66 -6.54
C LEU A 310 -5.02 -20.99 -5.07
N VAL A 311 -5.52 -22.14 -4.59
CA VAL A 311 -5.29 -22.59 -3.21
C VAL A 311 -3.82 -22.92 -2.97
N ALA A 312 -3.13 -23.50 -3.96
CA ALA A 312 -1.70 -23.82 -3.87
C ALA A 312 -0.79 -22.59 -3.92
N SER A 313 -1.29 -21.43 -4.35
CA SER A 313 -0.53 -20.16 -4.35
C SER A 313 -0.38 -19.58 -2.95
N LEU A 314 -1.26 -19.96 -2.01
CA LEU A 314 -1.09 -19.68 -0.60
C LEU A 314 -0.01 -20.60 0.00
N ALA A 315 0.88 -20.04 0.82
CA ALA A 315 1.83 -20.83 1.59
C ALA A 315 1.09 -21.82 2.52
N ASP A 316 1.71 -22.95 2.84
CA ASP A 316 1.07 -23.99 3.66
C ASP A 316 0.68 -23.54 5.07
N ASP A 317 1.39 -22.55 5.60
CA ASP A 317 1.10 -21.94 6.90
C ASP A 317 0.30 -20.63 6.80
N ASP A 318 -0.19 -20.28 5.60
CA ASP A 318 -1.15 -19.20 5.43
C ASP A 318 -2.45 -19.53 6.16
N ARG A 319 -2.87 -18.64 7.06
CA ARG A 319 -4.03 -18.84 7.94
C ARG A 319 -5.35 -18.96 7.19
N PHE A 320 -5.43 -18.46 5.96
CA PHE A 320 -6.63 -18.57 5.13
C PHE A 320 -6.66 -19.85 4.28
N LYS A 321 -5.53 -20.54 4.08
CA LYS A 321 -5.46 -21.71 3.21
C LYS A 321 -6.43 -22.84 3.58
N PRO A 322 -6.67 -23.18 4.86
CA PRO A 322 -7.66 -24.19 5.22
C PRO A 322 -9.09 -23.83 4.77
N LEU A 323 -9.47 -22.56 4.89
CA LEU A 323 -10.77 -22.04 4.44
C LEU A 323 -10.90 -22.13 2.92
N ALA A 324 -9.84 -21.73 2.19
CA ALA A 324 -9.79 -21.82 0.74
C ALA A 324 -9.84 -23.29 0.25
N ALA A 325 -9.13 -24.21 0.92
CA ALA A 325 -9.15 -25.63 0.62
C ALA A 325 -10.55 -26.23 0.83
N ARG A 326 -11.26 -25.81 1.88
CA ARG A 326 -12.64 -26.23 2.12
C ARG A 326 -13.57 -25.73 1.00
N ALA A 327 -13.47 -24.45 0.64
CA ALA A 327 -14.26 -23.88 -0.45
C ALA A 327 -13.99 -24.57 -1.81
N MET A 328 -12.74 -24.97 -2.06
CA MET A 328 -12.38 -25.77 -3.23
C MET A 328 -13.06 -27.14 -3.21
N ALA A 329 -12.99 -27.85 -2.08
CA ALA A 329 -13.58 -29.18 -1.93
C ALA A 329 -15.11 -29.17 -2.11
N ASP A 330 -15.75 -28.08 -1.69
CA ASP A 330 -17.19 -27.85 -1.84
C ASP A 330 -17.58 -27.31 -3.24
N GLY A 331 -16.62 -27.13 -4.16
CA GLY A 331 -16.88 -26.67 -5.54
C GLY A 331 -17.15 -25.17 -5.69
N ARG A 332 -16.99 -24.37 -4.63
CA ARG A 332 -17.26 -22.91 -4.66
C ARG A 332 -16.22 -22.11 -5.45
N LEU A 333 -15.06 -22.70 -5.72
CA LEU A 333 -13.96 -22.04 -6.46
C LEU A 333 -13.87 -22.44 -7.94
N LEU A 334 -14.81 -23.24 -8.46
CA LEU A 334 -14.72 -23.84 -9.80
C LEU A 334 -14.51 -22.82 -10.94
N ARG A 335 -15.01 -21.60 -10.78
CA ARG A 335 -14.92 -20.53 -11.79
C ARG A 335 -13.88 -19.45 -11.46
N SER A 336 -13.29 -19.48 -10.27
CA SER A 336 -12.46 -18.37 -9.77
C SER A 336 -11.19 -18.13 -10.60
N ILE A 337 -10.63 -19.15 -11.25
CA ILE A 337 -9.47 -18.96 -12.13
C ILE A 337 -9.84 -18.29 -13.46
N ASP A 338 -11.07 -18.52 -13.94
CA ASP A 338 -11.58 -17.93 -15.18
C ASP A 338 -11.87 -16.44 -15.02
N GLU A 339 -12.04 -15.97 -13.78
CA GLU A 339 -12.26 -14.57 -13.42
C GLU A 339 -10.96 -13.74 -13.40
N LEU A 340 -9.80 -14.39 -13.43
CA LEU A 340 -8.50 -13.73 -13.48
C LEU A 340 -8.08 -13.44 -14.93
N SER A 341 -7.62 -12.22 -15.16
CA SER A 341 -6.89 -11.83 -16.36
C SER A 341 -5.55 -12.57 -16.49
N ASP A 342 -4.98 -12.61 -17.69
CA ASP A 342 -3.67 -13.21 -17.89
C ASP A 342 -2.57 -12.47 -17.09
N ASP A 343 -2.66 -11.14 -16.99
CA ASP A 343 -1.73 -10.33 -16.17
C ASP A 343 -1.80 -10.72 -14.68
N GLU A 344 -3.00 -10.97 -14.13
CA GLU A 344 -3.17 -11.46 -12.75
C GLU A 344 -2.59 -12.89 -12.58
N VAL A 345 -2.76 -13.77 -13.57
CA VAL A 345 -2.16 -15.12 -13.53
C VAL A 345 -0.63 -15.06 -13.60
N VAL A 346 -0.07 -14.19 -14.46
CA VAL A 346 1.37 -13.94 -14.55
C VAL A 346 1.90 -13.41 -13.22
N ALA A 347 1.23 -12.43 -12.61
CA ALA A 347 1.64 -11.86 -11.32
C ALA A 347 1.66 -12.92 -10.21
N LEU A 348 0.70 -13.85 -10.20
CA LEU A 348 0.71 -14.99 -9.27
C LEU A 348 1.88 -15.95 -9.53
N CYS A 349 2.22 -16.19 -10.78
CA CYS A 349 3.37 -17.04 -11.14
C CYS A 349 4.70 -16.41 -10.75
N ASP A 350 4.86 -15.11 -11.03
CA ASP A 350 5.97 -14.27 -10.61
C ASP A 350 6.14 -14.32 -9.08
N TYR A 351 5.05 -14.10 -8.33
CA TYR A 351 5.04 -14.22 -6.87
C TYR A 351 5.50 -15.60 -6.37
N ARG A 352 4.99 -16.68 -6.97
CA ARG A 352 5.34 -18.05 -6.57
C ARG A 352 6.82 -18.35 -6.80
N ALA A 353 7.36 -17.90 -7.94
CA ALA A 353 8.76 -18.08 -8.28
C ALA A 353 9.67 -17.24 -7.37
N ALA A 354 9.34 -15.96 -7.14
CA ALA A 354 10.04 -15.06 -6.22
C ALA A 354 10.05 -15.61 -4.79
N SER A 355 8.90 -16.06 -4.29
CA SER A 355 8.77 -16.66 -2.96
C SER A 355 9.61 -17.94 -2.83
N ARG A 356 9.60 -18.79 -3.85
CA ARG A 356 10.42 -20.01 -3.87
C ARG A 356 11.92 -19.69 -3.87
N ARG A 357 12.36 -18.69 -4.64
CA ARG A 357 13.76 -18.22 -4.69
C ARG A 357 14.19 -17.66 -3.34
N ALA A 358 13.41 -16.75 -2.77
CA ALA A 358 13.71 -16.11 -1.49
C ALA A 358 13.90 -17.15 -0.38
N ARG A 359 13.00 -18.14 -0.26
CA ARG A 359 13.17 -19.23 0.72
C ARG A 359 14.41 -20.08 0.48
N ARG A 360 14.74 -20.41 -0.78
CA ARG A 360 15.93 -21.22 -1.09
C ARG A 360 17.24 -20.49 -0.76
N ARG A 361 17.26 -19.16 -0.89
CA ARG A 361 18.44 -18.32 -0.65
C ARG A 361 18.51 -17.74 0.76
N GLY A 362 17.49 -17.98 1.60
CA GLY A 362 17.39 -17.38 2.94
C GLY A 362 17.25 -15.85 2.89
N GLU A 363 16.74 -15.31 1.78
CA GLU A 363 16.51 -13.88 1.64
C GLU A 363 15.33 -13.48 2.53
N PRO A 364 15.44 -12.37 3.27
CA PRO A 364 14.34 -11.91 4.12
C PRO A 364 13.15 -11.52 3.23
N PHE A 365 12.03 -12.20 3.46
CA PHE A 365 10.73 -11.70 3.03
C PHE A 365 10.50 -10.38 3.76
N LEU A 366 10.06 -9.33 3.05
CA LEU A 366 9.48 -8.14 3.68
C LEU A 366 8.05 -8.47 4.14
N GLN A 367 7.89 -9.57 4.88
CA GLN A 367 6.67 -9.92 5.57
C GLN A 367 6.98 -10.01 7.06
N GLN A 368 6.05 -9.53 7.88
CA GLN A 368 6.12 -9.63 9.34
C GLN A 368 6.25 -11.08 9.85
N PHE A 369 5.90 -12.08 9.03
CA PHE A 369 6.00 -13.50 9.35
C PHE A 369 6.77 -14.25 8.27
N SER A 370 7.83 -14.96 8.66
CA SER A 370 8.54 -15.88 7.76
C SER A 370 7.77 -17.20 7.67
N PRO A 371 7.28 -17.59 6.48
CA PRO A 371 6.51 -18.80 6.36
C PRO A 371 7.35 -20.07 6.56
N ARG A 372 6.82 -21.04 7.31
CA ARG A 372 7.54 -22.23 7.83
C ARG A 372 7.25 -23.52 7.07
N GLY A 373 6.24 -23.53 6.19
CA GLY A 373 5.89 -24.70 5.37
C GLY A 373 6.82 -24.95 4.18
N PRO A 374 6.56 -25.96 3.33
CA PRO A 374 7.26 -26.13 2.06
C PRO A 374 7.08 -24.91 1.15
N VAL A 375 8.03 -24.73 0.21
CA VAL A 375 7.95 -23.69 -0.82
C VAL A 375 6.77 -23.95 -1.75
N VAL A 376 6.07 -22.87 -2.14
CA VAL A 376 5.08 -22.95 -3.21
C VAL A 376 5.75 -23.43 -4.50
N THR A 377 5.03 -24.27 -5.27
CA THR A 377 5.55 -24.79 -6.53
C THR A 377 5.63 -23.66 -7.56
N GLU A 378 6.71 -23.61 -8.32
CA GLU A 378 6.84 -22.67 -9.42
C GLU A 378 5.81 -22.96 -10.53
N CYS A 379 5.37 -21.93 -11.24
CA CYS A 379 4.53 -22.13 -12.41
C CYS A 379 5.28 -22.85 -13.54
N PRO A 380 4.56 -23.57 -14.42
CA PRO A 380 5.17 -24.13 -15.61
C PRO A 380 5.71 -23.03 -16.52
N ARG A 381 6.96 -23.20 -16.98
CA ARG A 381 7.58 -22.33 -17.98
C ARG A 381 7.44 -22.91 -19.39
N THR A 382 7.37 -22.03 -20.38
CA THR A 382 7.60 -22.43 -21.78
C THR A 382 9.00 -23.04 -21.91
N PRO A 383 9.22 -24.00 -22.84
CA PRO A 383 10.53 -24.63 -23.02
C PRO A 383 11.69 -23.65 -23.24
N ASP A 384 11.42 -22.55 -23.95
CA ASP A 384 12.43 -21.58 -24.39
C ASP A 384 12.94 -20.67 -23.26
N THR A 385 12.21 -20.59 -22.14
CA THR A 385 12.58 -19.74 -20.99
C THR A 385 12.97 -20.56 -19.75
N ARG A 386 13.48 -21.76 -19.97
CA ARG A 386 14.04 -22.63 -18.91
C ARG A 386 15.52 -22.33 -18.72
N GLY A 387 15.96 -22.22 -17.47
CA GLY A 387 17.37 -22.03 -17.11
C GLY A 387 17.60 -20.80 -16.24
N SER A 388 18.82 -20.65 -15.74
CA SER A 388 19.21 -19.58 -14.80
C SER A 388 19.24 -18.19 -15.43
N LEU A 389 19.28 -18.10 -16.76
CA LEU A 389 19.14 -16.84 -17.48
C LEU A 389 17.74 -16.23 -17.29
N PHE A 390 16.73 -17.06 -17.03
CA PHE A 390 15.32 -16.64 -16.99
C PHE A 390 14.75 -16.58 -15.57
N ASP A 391 15.54 -16.10 -14.61
CA ASP A 391 15.19 -16.06 -13.18
C ASP A 391 14.78 -14.66 -12.69
N TYR A 392 14.35 -13.78 -13.61
CA TYR A 392 13.78 -12.47 -13.28
C TYR A 392 12.25 -12.55 -13.09
N TYR A 393 11.81 -12.78 -11.86
CA TYR A 393 10.38 -13.03 -11.55
C TYR A 393 9.58 -11.78 -11.20
N TRP A 394 10.01 -10.59 -11.64
CA TRP A 394 9.35 -9.32 -11.28
C TRP A 394 8.91 -8.51 -12.50
N ARG A 395 8.85 -9.15 -13.67
CA ARG A 395 8.42 -8.53 -14.93
C ARG A 395 7.02 -7.94 -14.84
N SER A 396 6.06 -8.65 -14.23
CA SER A 396 4.69 -8.13 -14.07
C SER A 396 4.70 -6.80 -13.34
N ARG A 397 5.46 -6.69 -12.24
CA ARG A 397 5.64 -5.44 -11.49
C ARG A 397 6.20 -4.34 -12.38
N ASP A 398 7.34 -4.57 -13.03
CA ASP A 398 8.01 -3.53 -13.82
C ASP A 398 7.16 -3.07 -15.01
N GLN A 399 6.49 -4.00 -15.69
CA GLN A 399 5.57 -3.66 -16.77
C GLN A 399 4.38 -2.85 -16.28
N ILE A 400 3.87 -3.14 -15.08
CA ILE A 400 2.75 -2.40 -14.53
C ILE A 400 3.18 -1.01 -14.07
N PHE A 401 4.31 -0.87 -13.41
CA PHE A 401 4.86 0.44 -13.06
C PHE A 401 5.19 1.26 -14.30
N GLY A 402 5.80 0.65 -15.33
CA GLY A 402 6.05 1.30 -16.61
C GLY A 402 4.76 1.85 -17.23
N ARG A 403 3.74 0.99 -17.39
CA ARG A 403 2.42 1.39 -17.92
C ARG A 403 1.69 2.43 -17.07
N HIS A 404 1.99 2.52 -15.77
CA HIS A 404 1.35 3.47 -14.85
C HIS A 404 1.95 4.88 -14.94
N LEU A 405 3.25 4.97 -15.27
CA LEU A 405 3.97 6.23 -15.40
C LEU A 405 3.99 6.79 -16.83
N ASP A 406 3.73 5.95 -17.83
CA ASP A 406 3.51 6.33 -19.25
C ASP A 406 2.16 7.04 -19.45
#